data_AF-A0A7S0A0R1-F1
#
_entry.id   AF-A0A7S0A0R1-F1
#
_cell.length_a   1.000
_cell.length_b   1.000
_cell.length_c   1.000
_cell.angle_alpha   90.00
_cell.angle_beta   90.00
_cell.angle_gamma   90.00
#
_symmetry.space_group_name_H-M   'P 1'
#
loop_
_entity.id
_entity.type
_entity.pdbx_description
1 polymer ?
#
loop_
_entity_poly.entity_id
_entity_poly.type
_entity_poly.pdbx_seq_one_letter_code
_entity_poly.pdbx_strand_id
1 'polypeptide(L)'
;SYLEATLMVLIYVFGVPMVYRTATILVHILDGYYTNVCGSALASIVFEKALSMPVGCAPPEEKEEDKVPSYYEQNNRPNVVQLLNVDIIECWAYLMKTMVYIAVSPLLTIVLFVMLIQKIKLAGFIGVLYIIPCTMLCMQGVKHNIALWMRYQGFQDERLRWLTESMIHIRTIKSLAWERLSYNKLHKVRTMELDCNQKCAIVGGAIGSIGHTMPWGTMLLAAFCALRFEGYLQAHTIIIIQRLMGGLLAATILMLDGTHKFVTVPNAFKRVRKFLMEPDLPKDVVHPPALLTPNAPVVCLRGSFSYVEGKKPVLEDLDISINRGEFVAVIGAV
;
A
#
# COMPACT_ATOMS: atom_id res chain seq x y z
N SER A 1 -30.60 48.32 -11.34
CA SER A 1 -30.99 46.98 -10.86
C SER A 1 -30.20 45.79 -11.44
N TYR A 2 -29.24 45.97 -12.34
CA TYR A 2 -28.46 44.84 -12.89
C TYR A 2 -27.22 44.47 -12.05
N LEU A 3 -26.78 45.35 -11.15
CA LEU A 3 -25.55 45.16 -10.37
C LEU A 3 -25.60 43.89 -9.50
N GLU A 4 -26.70 43.67 -8.77
CA GLU A 4 -26.86 42.46 -7.93
C GLU A 4 -26.85 41.18 -8.76
N ALA A 5 -27.59 41.14 -9.87
CA ALA A 5 -27.61 39.96 -10.76
C ALA A 5 -26.23 39.68 -11.36
N THR A 6 -25.50 40.72 -11.78
CA THR A 6 -24.14 40.58 -12.32
C THR A 6 -23.16 40.10 -11.25
N LEU A 7 -23.29 40.61 -10.01
CA LEU A 7 -22.46 40.19 -8.88
C LEU A 7 -22.73 38.74 -8.48
N MET A 8 -24.00 38.31 -8.45
CA MET A 8 -24.35 36.90 -8.19
C MET A 8 -23.75 35.97 -9.23
N VAL A 9 -23.87 36.30 -10.52
CA VAL A 9 -23.28 35.49 -11.61
C VAL A 9 -21.77 35.39 -11.42
N LEU A 10 -21.09 36.50 -11.10
CA LEU A 10 -19.64 36.52 -10.91
C LEU A 10 -19.21 35.66 -9.71
N ILE A 11 -19.97 35.71 -8.60
CA ILE A 11 -19.73 34.88 -7.41
C ILE A 11 -19.98 33.39 -7.70
N TYR A 12 -21.05 33.03 -8.39
CA TYR A 12 -21.36 31.63 -8.68
C TYR A 12 -20.42 31.02 -9.74
N VAL A 13 -20.02 31.80 -10.74
CA VAL A 13 -19.16 31.31 -11.83
C VAL A 13 -17.69 31.27 -11.42
N PHE A 14 -17.21 32.25 -10.67
CA PHE A 14 -15.79 32.34 -10.29
C PHE A 14 -15.55 32.09 -8.81
N GLY A 15 -16.35 32.70 -7.93
CA GLY A 15 -16.18 32.61 -6.48
C GLY A 15 -16.31 31.18 -5.95
N VAL A 16 -17.42 30.50 -6.23
CA VAL A 16 -17.68 29.14 -5.72
C VAL A 16 -16.62 28.13 -6.20
N PRO A 17 -16.27 28.06 -7.50
CA PRO A 17 -15.19 27.17 -7.95
C PRO A 17 -13.83 27.54 -7.36
N MET A 18 -13.52 28.82 -7.18
CA MET A 18 -12.27 29.27 -6.57
C MET A 18 -12.17 28.86 -5.10
N VAL A 19 -13.25 29.01 -4.33
CA VAL A 19 -13.32 28.55 -2.93
C VAL A 19 -13.19 27.03 -2.85
N TYR A 20 -13.89 26.29 -3.72
CA TYR A 20 -13.72 24.84 -3.81
C TYR A 20 -12.28 24.45 -4.13
N ARG A 21 -11.66 25.09 -5.13
CA ARG A 21 -10.27 24.80 -5.52
C ARG A 21 -9.28 25.14 -4.41
N THR A 22 -9.40 26.29 -3.78
CA THR A 22 -8.55 26.67 -2.65
C THR A 22 -8.71 25.72 -1.46
N ALA A 23 -9.94 25.32 -1.13
CA ALA A 23 -10.20 24.29 -0.11
C ALA A 23 -9.56 22.95 -0.47
N THR A 24 -9.69 22.50 -1.73
CA THR A 24 -9.03 21.25 -2.16
C THR A 24 -7.51 21.35 -2.06
N ILE A 25 -6.91 22.48 -2.48
CA ILE A 25 -5.45 22.69 -2.38
C ILE A 25 -5.02 22.69 -0.92
N LEU A 26 -5.77 23.33 -0.02
CA LEU A 26 -5.49 23.32 1.41
C LEU A 26 -5.50 21.89 1.96
N VAL A 27 -6.48 21.06 1.59
CA VAL A 27 -6.52 19.64 1.97
C VAL A 27 -5.29 18.89 1.44
N HIS A 28 -4.84 19.17 0.22
CA HIS A 28 -3.62 18.55 -0.33
C HIS A 28 -2.36 18.98 0.42
N ILE A 29 -2.27 20.24 0.81
CA ILE A 29 -1.13 20.75 1.58
C ILE A 29 -1.12 20.14 2.98
N LEU A 30 -2.28 20.08 3.64
CA LEU A 30 -2.41 19.46 4.96
C LEU A 30 -2.09 17.96 4.92
N ASP A 31 -2.67 17.24 3.97
CA ASP A 31 -2.37 15.82 3.73
C ASP A 31 -0.87 15.63 3.49
N GLY A 32 -0.28 16.40 2.59
CA GLY A 32 1.15 16.36 2.31
C GLY A 32 2.00 16.64 3.54
N TYR A 33 1.63 17.61 4.38
CA TYR A 33 2.36 17.90 5.61
C TYR A 33 2.27 16.75 6.61
N TYR A 34 1.06 16.34 7.00
CA TYR A 34 0.86 15.31 8.02
C TYR A 34 1.35 13.93 7.58
N THR A 35 1.10 13.53 6.33
CA THR A 35 1.56 12.22 5.84
C THR A 35 3.08 12.15 5.77
N ASN A 36 3.76 13.22 5.33
CA ASN A 36 5.23 13.24 5.31
C ASN A 36 5.83 13.28 6.72
N VAL A 37 5.25 14.03 7.65
CA VAL A 37 5.72 14.06 9.05
C VAL A 37 5.55 12.70 9.72
N CYS A 38 4.38 12.06 9.55
CA CYS A 38 4.17 10.71 10.09
C CYS A 38 5.07 9.68 9.42
N GLY A 39 5.26 9.76 8.09
CA GLY A 39 6.14 8.88 7.35
C GLY A 39 7.60 8.99 7.78
N SER A 40 8.11 10.21 7.98
CA SER A 40 9.48 10.43 8.43
C SER A 40 9.70 10.02 9.89
N ALA A 41 8.72 10.27 10.77
CA ALA A 41 8.77 9.80 12.15
C ALA A 41 8.77 8.26 12.22
N LEU A 42 7.90 7.59 11.45
CA LEU A 42 7.85 6.14 11.39
C LEU A 42 9.15 5.54 10.81
N ALA A 43 9.71 6.16 9.77
CA ALA A 43 11.01 5.78 9.22
C ALA A 43 12.14 5.90 10.26
N SER A 44 12.11 6.96 11.08
CA SER A 44 13.09 7.16 12.16
C SER A 44 12.96 6.09 13.24
N ILE A 45 11.73 5.76 13.67
CA ILE A 45 11.48 4.69 14.65
C ILE A 45 11.94 3.33 14.12
N VAL A 46 11.67 3.04 12.84
CA VAL A 46 12.14 1.81 12.19
C VAL A 46 13.65 1.77 12.12
N PHE A 47 14.31 2.90 11.85
CA PHE A 47 15.77 2.99 11.84
C PHE A 47 16.36 2.78 13.24
N GLU A 48 15.81 3.41 14.28
CA GLU A 48 16.22 3.20 15.66
C GLU A 48 16.03 1.74 16.10
N LYS A 49 14.88 1.16 15.77
CA LYS A 49 14.61 -0.26 16.00
C LYS A 49 15.65 -1.13 15.29
N ALA A 50 15.99 -0.81 14.05
CA ALA A 50 16.99 -1.58 13.30
C ALA A 50 18.38 -1.55 13.96
N LEU A 51 18.73 -0.47 14.67
CA LEU A 51 19.97 -0.38 15.44
C LEU A 51 19.95 -1.21 16.73
N SER A 52 18.77 -1.46 17.32
CA SER A 52 18.63 -2.24 18.55
C SER A 52 18.40 -3.74 18.33
N MET A 53 18.21 -4.19 17.08
CA MET A 53 17.93 -5.60 16.79
C MET A 53 19.16 -6.50 16.97
N PRO A 54 18.98 -7.73 17.47
CA PRO A 54 20.05 -8.69 17.63
C PRO A 54 20.54 -9.26 16.29
N VAL A 55 21.86 -9.28 16.11
CA VAL A 55 22.52 -9.84 14.92
C VAL A 55 22.56 -11.37 15.04
N GLY A 56 22.12 -12.07 13.99
CA GLY A 56 22.25 -13.53 13.89
C GLY A 56 21.19 -14.37 14.63
N CYS A 57 20.21 -13.76 15.31
CA CYS A 57 19.10 -14.49 15.93
C CYS A 57 18.02 -14.86 14.89
N ALA A 58 17.56 -16.11 14.88
CA ALA A 58 16.41 -16.49 14.06
C ALA A 58 15.13 -15.80 14.60
N PRO A 59 14.19 -15.37 13.73
CA PRO A 59 12.92 -14.81 14.20
C PRO A 59 12.17 -15.85 15.06
N PRO A 60 11.42 -15.41 16.09
CA PRO A 60 10.63 -16.33 16.91
C PRO A 60 9.62 -17.08 16.03
N GLU A 61 9.57 -18.41 16.17
CA GLU A 61 8.58 -19.25 15.49
C GLU A 61 7.17 -18.87 16.01
N GLU A 62 6.35 -18.24 15.17
CA GLU A 62 4.95 -17.96 15.47
C GLU A 62 4.18 -19.30 15.57
N LYS A 63 3.67 -19.62 16.76
CA LYS A 63 2.60 -20.62 16.93
C LYS A 63 1.27 -19.94 16.61
N GLU A 64 0.82 -19.96 15.36
CA GLU A 64 -0.58 -19.64 15.03
C GLU A 64 -1.27 -20.86 14.39
N GLU A 65 -2.21 -21.45 15.13
CA GLU A 65 -3.24 -22.35 14.64
C GLU A 65 -4.19 -21.58 13.68
N ASP A 66 -4.65 -22.28 12.63
CA ASP A 66 -5.63 -21.84 11.64
C ASP A 66 -5.27 -20.62 10.75
N LYS A 67 -4.30 -20.83 9.86
CA LYS A 67 -4.31 -20.34 8.46
C LYS A 67 -3.37 -21.20 7.62
N VAL A 68 -3.77 -21.50 6.38
CA VAL A 68 -2.88 -22.10 5.38
C VAL A 68 -1.60 -21.27 5.37
N PRO A 69 -0.42 -21.86 5.64
CA PRO A 69 0.81 -21.08 5.70
C PRO A 69 1.00 -20.45 4.33
N SER A 70 0.90 -19.13 4.30
CA SER A 70 1.36 -18.34 3.17
C SER A 70 2.84 -18.69 3.04
N TYR A 71 3.23 -19.36 1.96
CA TYR A 71 4.58 -19.89 1.70
C TYR A 71 5.70 -18.82 1.79
N TYR A 72 5.34 -17.56 2.06
CA TYR A 72 6.17 -16.37 2.22
C TYR A 72 6.74 -16.17 3.63
N GLU A 73 6.26 -16.87 4.66
CA GLU A 73 6.65 -16.58 6.06
C GLU A 73 7.97 -17.23 6.52
N GLN A 74 8.60 -18.09 5.72
CA GLN A 74 9.60 -19.00 6.27
C GLN A 74 11.08 -18.54 6.19
N ASN A 75 11.46 -17.46 5.49
CA ASN A 75 12.90 -17.13 5.49
C ASN A 75 13.38 -15.73 5.05
N ASN A 76 12.58 -14.67 5.18
CA ASN A 76 13.09 -13.33 4.90
C ASN A 76 12.75 -12.39 6.06
N ARG A 77 13.76 -11.98 6.85
CA ARG A 77 13.64 -10.76 7.64
C ARG A 77 13.15 -9.67 6.68
N PRO A 78 12.13 -8.87 7.04
CA PRO A 78 11.66 -7.81 6.16
C PRO A 78 12.87 -6.96 5.74
N ASN A 79 13.11 -6.84 4.44
CA ASN A 79 14.23 -6.04 3.96
C ASN A 79 13.98 -4.61 4.44
N VAL A 80 14.81 -4.10 5.35
CA VAL A 80 14.64 -2.78 5.97
C VAL A 80 14.51 -1.68 4.89
N VAL A 81 15.21 -1.83 3.76
CA VAL A 81 15.11 -0.94 2.61
C VAL A 81 13.71 -0.96 1.99
N GLN A 82 13.09 -2.14 1.86
CA GLN A 82 11.72 -2.27 1.37
C GLN A 82 10.73 -1.67 2.37
N LEU A 83 10.94 -1.90 3.67
CA LEU A 83 10.08 -1.37 4.71
C LEU A 83 10.09 0.17 4.71
N LEU A 84 11.27 0.77 4.59
CA LEU A 84 11.44 2.22 4.55
C LEU A 84 10.88 2.84 3.25
N ASN A 85 11.28 2.32 2.08
CA ASN A 85 10.94 2.96 0.81
C ASN A 85 9.54 2.65 0.32
N VAL A 86 9.08 1.39 0.45
CA VAL A 86 7.80 0.96 -0.12
C VAL A 86 6.70 1.05 0.94
N ASP A 87 6.91 0.41 2.10
CA ASP A 87 5.85 0.28 3.10
C ASP A 87 5.58 1.59 3.85
N ILE A 88 6.60 2.42 4.08
CA ILE A 88 6.46 3.71 4.76
C ILE A 88 6.33 4.84 3.74
N ILE A 89 7.32 5.09 2.88
CA ILE A 89 7.28 6.28 2.01
C ILE A 89 6.16 6.20 0.96
N GLU A 90 6.13 5.15 0.14
CA GLU A 90 5.15 5.03 -0.95
C GLU A 90 3.73 4.71 -0.46
N CYS A 91 3.59 3.84 0.54
CA CYS A 91 2.27 3.44 1.03
C CYS A 91 1.56 4.59 1.78
N TRP A 92 2.30 5.32 2.62
CA TRP A 92 1.78 6.40 3.46
C TRP A 92 1.52 7.70 2.69
N ALA A 93 2.19 7.89 1.55
CA ALA A 93 1.93 9.02 0.66
C ALA A 93 0.46 9.07 0.23
N TYR A 94 -0.15 10.24 0.41
CA TYR A 94 -1.54 10.57 0.09
C TYR A 94 -2.61 9.76 0.85
N LEU A 95 -2.24 9.07 1.93
CA LEU A 95 -3.15 8.18 2.64
C LEU A 95 -4.37 8.92 3.21
N MET A 96 -4.17 10.05 3.88
CA MET A 96 -5.27 10.77 4.54
C MET A 96 -6.23 11.33 3.50
N LYS A 97 -5.70 11.94 2.44
CA LYS A 97 -6.46 12.38 1.27
C LYS A 97 -7.33 11.24 0.72
N THR A 98 -6.72 10.09 0.44
CA THR A 98 -7.43 8.94 -0.13
C THR A 98 -8.53 8.44 0.81
N MET A 99 -8.26 8.31 2.12
CA MET A 99 -9.26 7.89 3.11
C MET A 99 -10.44 8.86 3.19
N VAL A 100 -10.18 10.18 3.22
CA VAL A 100 -11.25 11.20 3.23
C VAL A 100 -12.08 11.13 1.95
N TYR A 101 -11.45 11.00 0.78
CA TYR A 101 -12.19 10.91 -0.47
C TYR A 101 -13.06 9.67 -0.55
N ILE A 102 -12.59 8.52 -0.06
CA ILE A 102 -13.43 7.32 -0.01
C ILE A 102 -14.60 7.52 0.95
N ALA A 103 -14.39 8.12 2.12
CA ALA A 103 -15.46 8.35 3.09
C ALA A 103 -16.52 9.34 2.57
N VAL A 104 -16.09 10.39 1.87
CA VAL A 104 -16.96 11.44 1.34
C VAL A 104 -17.64 11.06 0.02
N SER A 105 -16.99 10.27 -0.84
CA SER A 105 -17.51 9.89 -2.16
C SER A 105 -18.92 9.26 -2.15
N PRO A 106 -19.27 8.30 -1.25
CA PRO A 106 -20.62 7.74 -1.23
C PRO A 106 -21.67 8.79 -0.82
N LEU A 107 -21.33 9.67 0.12
CA LEU A 107 -22.22 10.76 0.52
C LEU A 107 -22.44 11.76 -0.63
N LEU A 108 -21.36 12.12 -1.34
CA LEU A 108 -21.43 12.97 -2.53
C LEU A 108 -22.30 12.33 -3.62
N THR A 109 -22.15 11.03 -3.83
CA THR A 109 -22.92 10.26 -4.82
C THR A 109 -24.41 10.27 -4.50
N ILE A 110 -24.78 10.06 -3.23
CA ILE A 110 -26.18 10.14 -2.78
C ILE A 110 -26.75 11.54 -3.02
N VAL A 111 -26.03 12.59 -2.64
CA VAL A 111 -26.48 13.98 -2.85
C VAL A 111 -26.69 14.27 -4.34
N LEU A 112 -25.76 13.86 -5.20
CA LEU A 112 -25.89 14.03 -6.65
C LEU A 112 -27.11 13.30 -7.22
N PHE A 113 -27.43 12.10 -6.72
CA PHE A 113 -28.65 11.39 -7.13
C PHE A 113 -29.93 12.08 -6.66
N VAL A 114 -29.97 12.57 -5.42
CA VAL A 114 -31.12 13.33 -4.92
C VAL A 114 -31.33 14.59 -5.79
N MET A 115 -30.26 15.32 -6.12
CA MET A 115 -30.34 16.48 -7.01
C MET A 115 -30.82 16.11 -8.42
N LEU A 116 -30.38 14.96 -8.95
CA LEU A 116 -30.82 14.47 -10.26
C LEU A 116 -32.33 14.16 -10.28
N ILE A 117 -32.82 13.45 -9.27
CA ILE A 117 -34.24 13.11 -9.14
C ILE A 117 -35.07 14.39 -8.93
N GLN A 118 -34.58 15.36 -8.15
CA GLN A 118 -35.30 16.64 -7.97
C GLN A 118 -35.44 17.45 -9.27
N LYS A 119 -34.44 17.40 -10.17
CA LYS A 119 -34.44 18.20 -11.40
C LYS A 119 -35.22 17.57 -12.55
N ILE A 120 -35.16 16.25 -12.71
CA ILE A 120 -35.75 15.52 -13.86
C ILE A 120 -36.88 14.57 -13.43
N LYS A 121 -37.26 14.57 -12.15
CA LYS A 121 -38.35 13.77 -11.58
C LYS A 121 -38.21 12.29 -11.95
N LEU A 122 -39.24 11.72 -12.59
CA LEU A 122 -39.35 10.30 -12.94
C LEU A 122 -38.24 9.84 -13.91
N ALA A 123 -37.84 10.69 -14.85
CA ALA A 123 -36.79 10.34 -15.81
C ALA A 123 -35.40 10.28 -15.14
N GLY A 124 -35.16 11.11 -14.12
CA GLY A 124 -33.97 11.03 -13.28
C GLY A 124 -33.91 9.73 -12.48
N PHE A 125 -35.04 9.28 -11.94
CA PHE A 125 -35.13 8.00 -11.22
C PHE A 125 -34.79 6.78 -12.10
N ILE A 126 -35.25 6.76 -13.36
CA ILE A 126 -34.93 5.70 -14.32
C ILE A 126 -33.43 5.70 -14.65
N GLY A 127 -32.81 6.88 -14.76
CA GLY A 127 -31.36 6.99 -14.90
C GLY A 127 -30.62 6.36 -13.71
N VAL A 128 -31.04 6.64 -12.47
CA VAL A 128 -30.43 6.02 -11.27
C VAL A 128 -30.61 4.51 -11.27
N LEU A 129 -31.75 3.99 -11.74
CA LEU A 129 -31.99 2.56 -11.85
C LEU A 129 -30.99 1.86 -12.78
N TYR A 130 -30.49 2.54 -13.83
CA TYR A 130 -29.46 2.02 -14.73
C TYR A 130 -28.08 1.85 -14.05
N ILE A 131 -27.77 2.65 -13.03
CA ILE A 131 -26.49 2.58 -12.31
C ILE A 131 -26.39 1.32 -11.45
N ILE A 132 -27.52 0.83 -10.93
CA ILE A 132 -27.55 -0.35 -10.04
C ILE A 132 -26.93 -1.60 -10.72
N PRO A 133 -27.34 -2.04 -11.92
CA PRO A 133 -26.70 -3.17 -12.58
C PRO A 133 -25.23 -2.89 -12.95
N CYS A 134 -24.90 -1.67 -13.38
CA CYS A 134 -23.51 -1.30 -13.69
C CYS A 134 -22.59 -1.42 -12.46
N THR A 135 -23.05 -0.92 -11.30
CA THR A 135 -22.29 -0.98 -10.05
C THR A 135 -22.17 -2.40 -9.52
N MET A 136 -23.19 -3.24 -9.68
CA MET A 136 -23.10 -4.68 -9.35
C MET A 136 -22.06 -5.40 -10.21
N LEU A 137 -22.04 -5.14 -11.52
CA LEU A 137 -21.04 -5.69 -12.43
C LEU A 137 -19.62 -5.20 -12.09
N CYS A 138 -19.45 -3.90 -11.81
CA CYS A 138 -18.18 -3.35 -11.35
C CYS A 138 -17.72 -3.99 -10.04
N MET A 139 -18.61 -4.19 -9.06
CA MET A 139 -18.27 -4.82 -7.78
C MET A 139 -17.75 -6.25 -7.97
N GLN A 140 -18.40 -7.04 -8.82
CA GLN A 140 -17.95 -8.39 -9.15
C GLN A 140 -16.60 -8.37 -9.87
N GLY A 141 -16.44 -7.45 -10.83
CA GLY A 141 -15.18 -7.22 -11.53
C GLY A 141 -14.04 -6.85 -10.57
N VAL A 142 -14.26 -5.92 -9.65
CA VAL A 142 -13.26 -5.48 -8.66
C VAL A 142 -12.83 -6.64 -7.78
N LYS A 143 -13.78 -7.44 -7.25
CA LYS A 143 -13.45 -8.65 -6.48
C LYS A 143 -12.57 -9.63 -7.26
N HIS A 144 -12.92 -9.87 -8.52
CA HIS A 144 -12.13 -10.73 -9.40
C HIS A 144 -10.74 -10.13 -9.70
N ASN A 145 -10.67 -8.82 -9.94
CA ASN A 145 -9.43 -8.10 -10.19
C ASN A 145 -8.49 -8.15 -8.99
N ILE A 146 -9.01 -7.98 -7.77
CA ILE A 146 -8.23 -8.13 -6.52
C ILE A 146 -7.65 -9.54 -6.42
N ALA A 147 -8.44 -10.58 -6.72
CA ALA A 147 -7.95 -11.96 -6.70
C ALA A 147 -6.85 -12.22 -7.74
N LEU A 148 -7.00 -11.69 -8.95
CA LEU A 148 -5.95 -11.75 -9.98
C LEU A 148 -4.70 -10.96 -9.57
N TRP A 149 -4.87 -9.78 -8.98
CA TRP A 149 -3.78 -8.93 -8.52
C TRP A 149 -2.97 -9.61 -7.42
N MET A 150 -3.62 -10.28 -6.47
CA MET A 150 -2.92 -11.09 -5.47
C MET A 150 -2.10 -12.22 -6.09
N ARG A 151 -2.63 -12.90 -7.13
CA ARG A 151 -1.87 -13.93 -7.87
C ARG A 151 -0.69 -13.33 -8.63
N TYR A 152 -0.88 -12.17 -9.25
CA TYR A 152 0.18 -11.43 -9.95
C TYR A 152 1.32 -11.07 -9.01
N GLN A 153 1.00 -10.51 -7.83
CA GLN A 153 2.00 -10.21 -6.79
C GLN A 153 2.76 -11.47 -6.37
N GLY A 154 2.08 -12.61 -6.24
CA GLY A 154 2.75 -13.86 -5.89
C GLY A 154 3.77 -14.33 -6.94
N PHE A 155 3.44 -14.25 -8.24
CA PHE A 155 4.40 -14.56 -9.30
C PHE A 155 5.55 -13.54 -9.38
N GLN A 156 5.26 -12.27 -9.09
CA GLN A 156 6.27 -11.21 -9.04
C GLN A 156 7.30 -11.48 -7.93
N ASP A 157 6.84 -11.87 -6.74
CA ASP A 157 7.69 -12.25 -5.61
C ASP A 157 8.53 -13.49 -5.93
N GLU A 158 7.91 -14.52 -6.53
CA GLU A 158 8.64 -15.72 -6.97
C GLU A 158 9.75 -15.36 -7.97
N ARG A 159 9.48 -14.48 -8.94
CA ARG A 159 10.47 -14.00 -9.90
C ARG A 159 11.62 -13.28 -9.20
N LEU A 160 11.31 -12.36 -8.28
CA LEU A 160 12.31 -11.58 -7.56
C LEU A 160 13.20 -12.48 -6.70
N ARG A 161 12.61 -13.50 -6.05
CA ARG A 161 13.36 -14.50 -5.29
C ARG A 161 14.35 -15.25 -6.18
N TRP A 162 13.87 -15.88 -7.27
CA TRP A 162 14.74 -16.63 -8.19
C TRP A 162 15.84 -15.74 -8.78
N LEU A 163 15.51 -14.51 -9.17
CA LEU A 163 16.49 -13.56 -9.68
C LEU A 163 17.57 -13.25 -8.65
N THR A 164 17.17 -13.00 -7.40
CA THR A 164 18.11 -12.70 -6.30
C THR A 164 19.01 -13.88 -5.99
N GLU A 165 18.44 -15.10 -5.87
CA GLU A 165 19.19 -16.33 -5.63
C GLU A 165 20.20 -16.63 -6.75
N SER A 166 19.79 -16.45 -8.02
CA SER A 166 20.66 -16.62 -9.18
C SER A 166 21.80 -15.61 -9.21
N MET A 167 21.54 -14.35 -8.81
CA MET A 167 22.56 -13.30 -8.78
C MET A 167 23.59 -13.54 -7.66
N ILE A 168 23.14 -13.97 -6.48
CA ILE A 168 24.02 -14.33 -5.36
C ILE A 168 24.96 -15.48 -5.75
N HIS A 169 24.44 -16.51 -6.44
CA HIS A 169 25.19 -17.71 -6.79
C HIS A 169 25.71 -17.72 -8.25
N ILE A 170 25.85 -16.55 -8.87
CA ILE A 170 26.16 -16.46 -10.31
C ILE A 170 27.47 -17.15 -10.70
N ARG A 171 28.49 -17.12 -9.83
CA ARG A 171 29.78 -17.78 -10.08
C ARG A 171 29.62 -19.30 -10.17
N THR A 172 28.84 -19.89 -9.27
CA THR A 172 28.53 -21.32 -9.25
C THR A 172 27.72 -21.76 -10.46
N ILE A 173 26.73 -20.95 -10.86
CA ILE A 173 25.93 -21.20 -12.06
C ILE A 173 26.83 -21.24 -13.31
N LYS A 174 27.78 -20.30 -13.40
CA LYS A 174 28.74 -20.25 -14.52
C LYS A 174 29.72 -21.41 -14.51
N SER A 175 30.29 -21.75 -13.35
CA SER A 175 31.24 -22.87 -13.25
C SER A 175 30.62 -24.22 -13.61
N LEU A 176 29.31 -24.36 -13.43
CA LEU A 176 28.56 -25.58 -13.77
C LEU A 176 27.86 -25.50 -15.14
N ALA A 177 28.04 -24.41 -15.89
CA ALA A 177 27.34 -24.14 -17.16
C ALA A 177 25.80 -24.27 -17.07
N TRP A 178 25.20 -23.97 -15.91
CA TRP A 178 23.76 -24.06 -15.65
C TRP A 178 22.97 -22.82 -16.08
N GLU A 179 23.58 -21.91 -16.82
CA GLU A 179 22.98 -20.64 -17.25
C GLU A 179 21.65 -20.85 -17.98
N ARG A 180 21.60 -21.80 -18.91
CA ARG A 180 20.39 -22.13 -19.68
C ARG A 180 19.27 -22.66 -18.78
N LEU A 181 19.60 -23.50 -17.81
CA LEU A 181 18.63 -24.06 -16.87
C LEU A 181 18.05 -22.96 -15.97
N SER A 182 18.91 -22.10 -15.43
CA SER A 182 18.51 -20.95 -14.60
C SER A 182 17.62 -19.99 -15.40
N TYR A 183 17.99 -19.70 -16.65
CA TYR A 183 17.19 -18.88 -17.55
C TYR A 183 15.81 -19.48 -17.81
N ASN A 184 15.73 -20.76 -18.17
CA ASN A 184 14.46 -21.42 -18.47
C ASN A 184 13.51 -21.39 -17.27
N LYS A 185 14.03 -21.58 -16.06
CA LYS A 185 13.24 -21.51 -14.83
C LYS A 185 12.69 -20.10 -14.58
N LEU A 186 13.54 -19.08 -14.69
CA LEU A 186 13.13 -17.68 -14.55
C LEU A 186 12.13 -17.26 -15.64
N HIS A 187 12.35 -17.71 -16.87
CA HIS A 187 11.48 -17.44 -18.00
C HIS A 187 10.07 -18.03 -17.79
N LYS A 188 9.98 -19.26 -17.27
CA LYS A 188 8.69 -19.89 -16.94
C LYS A 188 7.90 -19.09 -15.88
N VAL A 189 8.56 -18.58 -14.85
CA VAL A 189 7.90 -17.72 -13.85
C VAL A 189 7.46 -16.41 -14.48
N ARG A 190 8.31 -15.81 -15.33
CA ARG A 190 7.99 -14.55 -16.03
C ARG A 190 6.79 -14.69 -16.97
N THR A 191 6.64 -15.81 -17.68
CA THR A 191 5.48 -16.01 -18.57
C THR A 191 4.18 -16.12 -17.78
N MET A 192 4.18 -16.81 -16.63
CA MET A 192 3.03 -16.87 -15.73
C MET A 192 2.68 -15.50 -15.14
N GLU A 193 3.70 -14.73 -14.72
CA GLU A 193 3.54 -13.35 -14.24
C GLU A 193 2.89 -12.46 -15.31
N LEU A 194 3.39 -12.52 -16.55
CA LEU A 194 2.89 -11.70 -17.66
C LEU A 194 1.46 -12.08 -18.06
N ASP A 195 1.12 -13.36 -18.11
CA ASP A 195 -0.25 -13.82 -18.39
C ASP A 195 -1.23 -13.34 -17.30
N CYS A 196 -0.82 -13.42 -16.03
CA CYS A 196 -1.63 -12.91 -14.93
C CYS A 196 -1.77 -11.38 -14.99
N ASN A 197 -0.69 -10.65 -15.29
CA ASN A 197 -0.73 -9.20 -15.46
C ASN A 197 -1.62 -8.77 -16.63
N GLN A 198 -1.57 -9.49 -17.76
CA GLN A 198 -2.45 -9.22 -18.90
C GLN A 198 -3.93 -9.39 -18.51
N LYS A 199 -4.27 -10.46 -17.79
CA LYS A 199 -5.63 -10.66 -17.26
C LYS A 199 -6.03 -9.55 -16.29
N CYS A 200 -5.13 -9.12 -15.40
CA CYS A 200 -5.37 -7.99 -14.50
C CYS A 200 -5.66 -6.70 -15.29
N ALA A 201 -4.85 -6.40 -16.31
CA ALA A 201 -5.01 -5.22 -17.15
C ALA A 201 -6.31 -5.25 -17.96
N ILE A 202 -6.68 -6.40 -18.55
CA ILE A 202 -7.94 -6.54 -19.30
C ILE A 202 -9.14 -6.32 -18.39
N VAL A 203 -9.17 -6.99 -17.23
CA VAL A 203 -10.28 -6.87 -16.27
C VAL A 203 -10.32 -5.45 -15.69
N GLY A 204 -9.17 -4.89 -15.32
CA GLY A 204 -9.07 -3.51 -14.82
C GLY A 204 -9.53 -2.48 -15.86
N GLY A 205 -9.11 -2.65 -17.11
CA GLY A 205 -9.56 -1.81 -18.22
C GLY A 205 -11.06 -1.91 -18.48
N ALA A 206 -11.65 -3.11 -18.39
CA ALA A 206 -13.09 -3.31 -18.53
C ALA A 206 -13.87 -2.61 -17.40
N ILE A 207 -13.42 -2.74 -16.14
CA ILE A 207 -14.01 -2.05 -14.99
C ILE A 207 -13.91 -0.53 -15.17
N GLY A 208 -12.74 -0.03 -15.54
CA GLY A 208 -12.52 1.40 -15.81
C GLY A 208 -13.42 1.92 -16.93
N SER A 209 -13.61 1.13 -17.99
CA SER A 209 -14.47 1.47 -19.13
C SER A 209 -15.95 1.53 -18.73
N ILE A 210 -16.42 0.59 -17.91
CA ILE A 210 -17.79 0.62 -17.37
C ILE A 210 -17.95 1.83 -16.44
N GLY A 211 -16.99 2.08 -15.54
CA GLY A 211 -17.01 3.23 -14.64
C GLY A 211 -17.03 4.57 -15.38
N HIS A 212 -16.31 4.65 -16.51
CA HIS A 212 -16.30 5.85 -17.36
C HIS A 212 -17.60 6.03 -18.15
N THR A 213 -18.15 4.96 -18.73
CA THR A 213 -19.35 5.01 -19.60
C THR A 213 -20.66 5.06 -18.81
N MET A 214 -20.70 4.57 -17.58
CA MET A 214 -21.90 4.52 -16.73
C MET A 214 -22.58 5.89 -16.52
N PRO A 215 -21.86 6.99 -16.19
CA PRO A 215 -22.48 8.32 -16.10
C PRO A 215 -23.06 8.81 -17.44
N TRP A 216 -22.39 8.53 -18.55
CA TRP A 216 -22.89 8.90 -19.88
C TRP A 216 -24.14 8.11 -20.27
N GLY A 217 -24.17 6.81 -20.00
CA GLY A 217 -25.35 5.96 -20.22
C GLY A 217 -26.54 6.42 -19.37
N THR A 218 -26.28 6.79 -18.11
CA THR A 218 -27.28 7.37 -17.21
C THR A 218 -27.89 8.65 -17.78
N MET A 219 -27.05 9.56 -18.29
CA MET A 219 -27.52 10.79 -18.93
C MET A 219 -28.38 10.53 -20.15
N LEU A 220 -27.91 9.66 -21.06
CA LEU A 220 -28.62 9.34 -22.29
C LEU A 220 -29.99 8.72 -22.00
N LEU A 221 -30.05 7.78 -21.05
CA LEU A 221 -31.31 7.14 -20.66
C LEU A 221 -32.26 8.14 -19.98
N ALA A 222 -31.75 8.96 -19.05
CA ALA A 222 -32.56 9.99 -18.39
C ALA A 222 -33.09 11.02 -19.40
N ALA A 223 -32.27 11.47 -20.36
CA ALA A 223 -32.69 12.40 -21.40
C ALA A 223 -33.72 11.78 -22.35
N PHE A 224 -33.53 10.52 -22.75
CA PHE A 224 -34.47 9.78 -23.58
C PHE A 224 -35.82 9.60 -22.89
N CYS A 225 -35.82 9.19 -21.62
CA CYS A 225 -37.03 9.07 -20.82
C CYS A 225 -37.72 10.44 -20.63
N ALA A 226 -36.97 11.51 -20.36
CA ALA A 226 -37.53 12.85 -20.23
C ALA A 226 -38.22 13.31 -21.52
N LEU A 227 -37.60 13.09 -22.68
CA LEU A 227 -38.23 13.35 -23.98
C LEU A 227 -39.50 12.53 -24.19
N ARG A 228 -39.52 11.27 -23.74
CA ARG A 228 -40.69 10.39 -23.90
C ARG A 228 -41.86 10.76 -22.99
N PHE A 229 -41.59 11.17 -21.75
CA PHE A 229 -42.62 11.51 -20.76
C PHE A 229 -43.09 12.96 -20.87
N GLU A 230 -42.17 13.91 -21.06
CA GLU A 230 -42.47 15.36 -21.05
C GLU A 230 -42.60 15.95 -22.45
N GLY A 231 -42.16 15.24 -23.51
CA GLY A 231 -42.29 15.65 -24.91
C GLY A 231 -41.30 16.73 -25.36
N TYR A 232 -40.60 17.39 -24.45
CA TYR A 232 -39.55 18.37 -24.72
C TYR A 232 -38.47 18.31 -23.66
N LEU A 233 -37.25 18.72 -24.01
CA LEU A 233 -36.13 18.82 -23.07
C LEU A 233 -35.47 20.20 -23.24
N GLN A 234 -35.58 21.04 -22.22
CA GLN A 234 -34.99 22.38 -22.26
C GLN A 234 -33.46 22.30 -22.20
N ALA A 235 -32.79 23.15 -22.98
CA ALA A 235 -31.32 23.16 -23.08
C ALA A 235 -30.64 23.37 -21.72
N HIS A 236 -31.24 24.18 -20.83
CA HIS A 236 -30.69 24.40 -19.49
C HIS A 236 -30.70 23.11 -18.64
N THR A 237 -31.71 22.25 -18.79
CA THR A 237 -31.82 20.98 -18.08
C THR A 237 -30.71 20.02 -18.53
N ILE A 238 -30.42 19.97 -19.83
CA ILE A 238 -29.33 19.16 -20.39
C ILE A 238 -27.98 19.57 -19.78
N ILE A 239 -27.73 20.88 -19.69
CA ILE A 239 -26.49 21.41 -19.08
C ILE A 239 -26.40 21.00 -17.60
N ILE A 240 -27.50 21.09 -16.84
CA ILE A 240 -27.53 20.66 -15.43
C ILE A 240 -27.23 19.16 -15.30
N ILE A 241 -27.84 18.32 -16.14
CA ILE A 241 -27.60 16.87 -16.16
C ILE A 241 -26.13 16.57 -16.46
N GLN A 242 -25.56 17.21 -17.48
CA GLN A 242 -24.16 17.04 -17.85
C GLN A 242 -23.22 17.41 -16.70
N ARG A 243 -23.52 18.49 -15.96
CA ARG A 243 -22.72 18.89 -14.78
C ARG A 243 -22.83 17.89 -13.63
N LEU A 244 -24.04 17.40 -13.33
CA LEU A 244 -24.27 16.37 -12.31
C LEU A 244 -23.52 15.07 -12.64
N MET A 245 -23.53 14.66 -13.91
CA MET A 245 -22.79 13.47 -14.35
C MET A 245 -21.28 13.64 -14.26
N GLY A 246 -20.75 14.83 -14.56
CA GLY A 246 -19.34 15.13 -14.35
C GLY A 246 -18.92 14.97 -12.88
N GLY A 247 -19.77 15.38 -11.94
CA GLY A 247 -19.57 15.16 -10.51
C GLY A 247 -19.58 13.67 -10.12
N LEU A 248 -20.52 12.90 -10.69
CA LEU A 248 -20.64 11.46 -10.44
C LEU A 248 -19.44 10.68 -11.00
N LEU A 249 -18.95 11.06 -12.19
CA LEU A 249 -17.75 10.49 -12.79
C LEU A 249 -16.52 10.75 -11.91
N ALA A 250 -16.37 11.99 -11.40
CA ALA A 250 -15.28 12.35 -10.50
C ALA A 250 -15.33 11.52 -9.20
N ALA A 251 -16.52 11.33 -8.61
CA ALA A 251 -16.71 10.48 -7.43
C ALA A 251 -16.32 9.01 -7.70
N THR A 252 -16.67 8.49 -8.88
CA THR A 252 -16.36 7.11 -9.29
C THR A 252 -14.87 6.89 -9.49
N ILE A 253 -14.17 7.83 -10.14
CA ILE A 253 -12.71 7.77 -10.34
C ILE A 253 -11.98 7.79 -8.98
N LEU A 254 -12.39 8.69 -8.08
CA LEU A 254 -11.83 8.78 -6.72
C LEU A 254 -11.96 7.47 -5.94
N MET A 255 -13.09 6.75 -6.08
CA MET A 255 -13.27 5.44 -5.44
C MET A 255 -12.37 4.37 -6.04
N LEU A 256 -12.19 4.37 -7.36
CA LEU A 256 -11.34 3.39 -8.04
C LEU A 256 -9.88 3.56 -7.61
N ASP A 257 -9.36 4.79 -7.61
CA ASP A 257 -7.99 5.09 -7.17
C ASP A 257 -7.77 4.72 -5.70
N GLY A 258 -8.80 4.94 -4.85
CA GLY A 258 -8.73 4.61 -3.43
C GLY A 258 -8.71 3.10 -3.12
N THR A 259 -9.27 2.27 -4.00
CA THR A 259 -9.41 0.82 -3.75
C THR A 259 -8.04 0.13 -3.64
N HIS A 260 -7.05 0.56 -4.42
CA HIS A 260 -5.69 0.01 -4.35
C HIS A 260 -5.04 0.24 -2.97
N LYS A 261 -5.26 1.42 -2.37
CA LYS A 261 -4.71 1.76 -1.05
C LYS A 261 -5.33 0.91 0.07
N PHE A 262 -6.59 0.50 -0.03
CA PHE A 262 -7.20 -0.40 0.96
C PHE A 262 -6.57 -1.79 1.03
N VAL A 263 -6.07 -2.29 -0.08
CA VAL A 263 -5.44 -3.62 -0.11
C VAL A 263 -3.97 -3.53 0.34
N THR A 264 -3.28 -2.46 -0.05
CA THR A 264 -1.84 -2.31 0.19
C THR A 264 -1.51 -1.84 1.61
N VAL A 265 -2.24 -0.87 2.14
CA VAL A 265 -1.94 -0.22 3.43
C VAL A 265 -2.00 -1.19 4.62
N PRO A 266 -3.03 -2.07 4.77
CA PRO A 266 -3.07 -3.00 5.89
C PRO A 266 -1.92 -4.01 5.88
N ASN A 267 -1.51 -4.46 4.68
CA ASN A 267 -0.41 -5.39 4.52
C ASN A 267 0.94 -4.73 4.86
N ALA A 268 1.15 -3.48 4.43
CA ALA A 268 2.32 -2.68 4.81
C ALA A 268 2.36 -2.46 6.33
N PHE A 269 1.23 -2.09 6.95
CA PHE A 269 1.14 -1.91 8.39
C PHE A 269 1.41 -3.20 9.17
N LYS A 270 0.92 -4.36 8.68
CA LYS A 270 1.24 -5.67 9.29
C LYS A 270 2.75 -5.93 9.28
N ARG A 271 3.44 -5.64 8.16
CA ARG A 271 4.90 -5.82 8.05
C ARG A 271 5.67 -4.89 8.98
N VAL A 272 5.33 -3.60 8.99
CA VAL A 272 5.95 -2.61 9.89
C VAL A 272 5.73 -3.00 11.35
N ARG A 273 4.51 -3.38 11.72
CA ARG A 273 4.19 -3.83 13.09
C ARG A 273 4.99 -5.08 13.46
N LYS A 274 5.04 -6.08 12.60
CA LYS A 274 5.80 -7.32 12.85
C LYS A 274 7.28 -7.01 13.10
N PHE A 275 7.88 -6.14 12.29
CA PHE A 275 9.25 -5.69 12.45
C PHE A 275 9.48 -4.95 13.78
N LEU A 276 8.58 -4.02 14.15
CA LEU A 276 8.71 -3.27 15.41
C LEU A 276 8.53 -4.14 16.66
N MET A 277 7.80 -5.26 16.54
CA MET A 277 7.56 -6.23 17.62
C MET A 277 8.68 -7.26 17.78
N GLU A 278 9.68 -7.30 16.89
CA GLU A 278 10.83 -8.19 17.06
C GLU A 278 11.58 -7.87 18.37
N PRO A 279 12.12 -8.87 19.07
CA PRO A 279 12.82 -8.66 20.34
C PRO A 279 14.09 -7.81 20.14
N ASP A 280 14.31 -6.86 21.05
CA ASP A 280 15.53 -6.05 21.07
C ASP A 280 16.71 -6.81 21.70
N LEU A 281 17.93 -6.38 21.38
CA LEU A 281 19.13 -6.81 22.07
C LEU A 281 19.00 -6.49 23.57
N PRO A 282 19.27 -7.45 24.47
CA PRO A 282 19.23 -7.20 25.91
C PRO A 282 20.29 -6.16 26.29
N LYS A 283 19.83 -5.01 26.80
CA LYS A 283 20.65 -3.81 27.05
C LYS A 283 21.64 -3.96 28.21
N ASP A 284 21.41 -4.93 29.09
CA ASP A 284 22.17 -5.12 30.34
C ASP A 284 23.27 -6.19 30.23
N VAL A 285 23.52 -6.75 29.04
CA VAL A 285 24.51 -7.84 28.88
C VAL A 285 25.92 -7.32 28.65
N VAL A 286 26.07 -6.15 28.00
CA VAL A 286 27.37 -5.55 27.71
C VAL A 286 27.47 -4.23 28.46
N HIS A 287 28.22 -4.23 29.56
CA HIS A 287 28.57 -2.99 30.23
C HIS A 287 29.77 -2.37 29.51
N PRO A 288 29.71 -1.08 29.13
CA PRO A 288 30.90 -0.38 28.65
C PRO A 288 31.99 -0.51 29.73
N PRO A 289 33.27 -0.68 29.33
CA PRO A 289 34.35 -0.85 30.28
C PRO A 289 34.29 0.31 31.27
N ALA A 290 34.15 -0.01 32.56
CA ALA A 290 34.16 0.99 33.60
C ALA A 290 35.50 1.72 33.49
N LEU A 291 35.49 2.95 32.97
CA LEU A 291 36.65 3.83 32.79
C LEU A 291 37.30 4.24 34.13
N LEU A 292 36.99 3.53 35.22
CA LEU A 292 37.19 3.93 36.61
C LEU A 292 38.32 3.18 37.30
N THR A 293 38.95 2.18 36.68
CA THR A 293 40.06 1.42 37.29
C THR A 293 41.26 1.27 36.35
N PRO A 294 42.45 1.80 36.70
CA PRO A 294 43.64 1.80 35.83
C PRO A 294 44.24 0.42 35.54
N ASN A 295 43.76 -0.65 36.18
CA ASN A 295 44.21 -2.05 36.02
C ASN A 295 43.08 -3.04 35.64
N ALA A 296 41.90 -2.56 35.23
CA ALA A 296 40.84 -3.48 34.82
C ALA A 296 41.13 -4.08 33.42
N PRO A 297 40.77 -5.36 33.20
CA PRO A 297 40.86 -5.97 31.88
C PRO A 297 39.96 -5.21 30.90
N VAL A 298 40.43 -5.05 29.65
CA VAL A 298 39.73 -4.31 28.59
C VAL A 298 38.52 -5.09 28.10
N VAL A 299 38.62 -6.43 28.10
CA VAL A 299 37.54 -7.34 27.74
C VAL A 299 37.42 -8.40 28.83
N CYS A 300 36.23 -8.54 29.39
CA CYS A 300 35.89 -9.60 30.34
C CYS A 300 34.62 -10.28 29.84
N LEU A 301 34.71 -11.58 29.55
CA LEU A 301 33.60 -12.40 29.07
C LEU A 301 33.36 -13.49 30.10
N ARG A 302 32.20 -13.43 30.75
CA ARG A 302 31.79 -14.41 31.75
C ARG A 302 30.38 -14.92 31.47
N GLY A 303 30.22 -16.25 31.45
CA GLY A 303 28.93 -16.92 31.35
C GLY A 303 28.72 -17.71 30.07
N SER A 304 27.46 -18.09 29.84
CA SER A 304 27.04 -18.97 28.75
C SER A 304 26.18 -18.19 27.74
N PHE A 305 26.45 -18.36 26.44
CA PHE A 305 25.84 -17.57 25.37
C PHE A 305 25.10 -18.46 24.37
N SER A 306 23.89 -18.04 23.98
CA SER A 306 23.05 -18.68 22.96
C SER A 306 22.57 -17.64 21.95
N TYR A 307 22.42 -18.05 20.68
CA TYR A 307 21.80 -17.22 19.63
C TYR A 307 20.27 -17.13 19.74
N VAL A 308 19.64 -18.04 20.49
CA VAL A 308 18.18 -18.04 20.66
C VAL A 308 17.88 -18.27 22.12
N GLU A 309 16.98 -17.45 22.65
CA GLU A 309 16.51 -17.55 24.02
C GLU A 309 15.92 -18.95 24.28
N GLY A 310 16.37 -19.62 25.35
CA GLY A 310 15.93 -20.96 25.72
C GLY A 310 16.51 -22.13 24.91
N LYS A 311 17.37 -21.89 23.90
CA LYS A 311 18.11 -22.96 23.20
C LYS A 311 19.44 -23.27 23.90
N LYS A 312 20.01 -24.44 23.56
CA LYS A 312 21.29 -24.89 24.10
C LYS A 312 22.37 -23.83 23.81
N PRO A 313 23.11 -23.36 24.83
CA PRO A 313 24.21 -22.42 24.64
C PRO A 313 25.25 -22.98 23.66
N VAL A 314 25.75 -22.11 22.79
CA VAL A 314 26.85 -22.42 21.86
C VAL A 314 28.20 -22.25 22.56
N LEU A 315 28.27 -21.27 23.46
CA LEU A 315 29.40 -21.06 24.35
C LEU A 315 28.93 -21.34 25.78
N GLU A 316 29.56 -22.31 26.43
CA GLU A 316 29.23 -22.74 27.79
C GLU A 316 30.37 -22.34 28.73
N ASP A 317 30.04 -21.72 29.87
CA ASP A 317 30.93 -21.41 30.99
C ASP A 317 32.25 -20.71 30.59
N LEU A 318 32.14 -19.64 29.79
CA LEU A 318 33.29 -18.81 29.47
C LEU A 318 33.74 -18.02 30.72
N ASP A 319 35.04 -17.98 30.99
CA ASP A 319 35.68 -17.03 31.92
C ASP A 319 37.01 -16.55 31.31
N ILE A 320 36.93 -15.48 30.52
CA ILE A 320 38.08 -14.92 29.79
C ILE A 320 38.25 -13.45 30.15
N SER A 321 39.47 -13.07 30.53
CA SER A 321 39.87 -11.69 30.79
C SER A 321 41.10 -11.33 29.96
N ILE A 322 41.03 -10.25 29.18
CA ILE A 322 42.10 -9.77 28.30
C ILE A 322 42.53 -8.37 28.75
N ASN A 323 43.83 -8.17 28.98
CA ASN A 323 44.38 -6.90 29.41
C ASN A 323 44.81 -6.01 28.24
N ARG A 324 45.04 -4.74 28.53
CA ARG A 324 45.47 -3.76 27.53
C ARG A 324 46.88 -4.11 27.04
N GLY A 325 47.05 -4.27 25.72
CA GLY A 325 48.35 -4.54 25.09
C GLY A 325 48.68 -6.02 24.93
N GLU A 326 47.79 -6.94 25.33
CA GLU A 326 47.96 -8.37 25.08
C GLU A 326 47.57 -8.73 23.64
N PHE A 327 48.36 -9.62 23.02
CA PHE A 327 48.05 -10.22 21.72
C PHE A 327 47.51 -11.63 21.94
N VAL A 328 46.19 -11.80 21.73
CA VAL A 328 45.48 -13.06 22.01
C VAL A 328 45.04 -13.70 20.69
N ALA A 329 45.34 -14.98 20.53
CA ALA A 329 44.85 -15.81 19.42
C ALA A 329 43.77 -16.77 19.93
N VAL A 330 42.62 -16.80 19.24
CA VAL A 330 41.53 -17.75 19.51
C VAL A 330 41.65 -18.90 18.50
N ILE A 331 41.78 -20.14 18.99
CA ILE A 331 41.92 -21.34 18.18
C ILE A 331 40.77 -22.29 18.52
N GLY A 332 40.11 -22.84 17.51
CA GLY A 332 39.00 -23.78 17.67
C GLY A 332 38.91 -24.74 16.48
N ALA A 333 38.10 -25.78 16.63
CA ALA A 333 37.74 -26.65 15.51
C ALA A 333 36.89 -25.87 14.49
N VAL A 334 37.15 -26.09 13.20
CA VAL A 334 36.45 -25.43 12.08
C VAL A 334 35.03 -25.93 11.93
#